data_AF-A0A4Q1TA35-F1
#
_entry.id   AF-A0A4Q1TA35-F1
#
_cell.length_a   1.000
_cell.length_b   1.000
_cell.length_c   1.000
_cell.angle_alpha   90.00
_cell.angle_beta   90.00
_cell.angle_gamma   90.00
#
_symmetry.space_group_name_H-M   'P 1'
#
loop_
_entity.id
_entity.type
_entity.pdbx_description
1 polymer ?
#
loop_
_entity_poly.entity_id
_entity_poly.type
_entity_poly.pdbx_seq_one_letter_code
_entity_poly.pdbx_strand_id
1 'polypeptide(L)'
;MNKYVPLSEKTIGNLLETDEFRDLYDTVWELGDRYFVRQDLSGRVDFVIVFQDIEDFSRSSSSQVMLDYKTYKDHFYIVIWTLTDPENPLGFPIGFNRNNPMEIEKLHDLLSQEQIWIHYLATEDEDLIHIYSEAYLFPSNERGAWLDKIKEPLSGEQLEDIDSSILTKGAYQLTEAQLLQDGIGYLLDYSSLVTKHTEAGAEERLMSSLLQALTLVKNHPNPAVRESSFLLWIREKREFTQKGSEARLVTVFMSPSLQELLDLVNDQQAEENPLSSVLLSMPEFLMTVEAQPIQEGAYPLVEYAGGDIIQLELNEQVQERLSELYVWGDDNPYANK
;
A
#
# COMPACT_ATOMS: atom_id res chain seq x y z
N MET A 1 -8.50 9.91 -34.95
CA MET A 1 -7.83 9.08 -33.94
C MET A 1 -7.22 7.89 -34.65
N ASN A 2 -5.89 7.82 -34.71
CA ASN A 2 -5.21 6.61 -35.14
C ASN A 2 -5.41 5.57 -34.05
N LYS A 3 -5.86 4.38 -34.43
CA LYS A 3 -6.23 3.31 -33.52
C LYS A 3 -5.18 2.20 -33.66
N TYR A 4 -4.65 1.69 -32.55
CA TYR A 4 -3.43 0.87 -32.55
C TYR A 4 -3.64 -0.58 -32.12
N VAL A 5 -2.78 -1.49 -32.59
CA VAL A 5 -2.91 -2.94 -32.30
C VAL A 5 -2.78 -3.21 -30.79
N PRO A 6 -3.70 -3.96 -30.17
CA PRO A 6 -3.67 -4.20 -28.73
C PRO A 6 -2.46 -5.03 -28.30
N LEU A 7 -1.86 -4.67 -27.17
CA LEU A 7 -0.98 -5.57 -26.44
C LEU A 7 -1.85 -6.66 -25.80
N SER A 8 -1.37 -7.90 -25.83
CA SER A 8 -2.15 -9.05 -25.34
C SER A 8 -1.23 -10.17 -24.89
N GLU A 9 -1.80 -11.23 -24.34
CA GLU A 9 -1.06 -12.46 -23.99
C GLU A 9 -0.22 -13.01 -25.15
N LYS A 10 -0.62 -12.76 -26.41
CA LYS A 10 0.13 -13.21 -27.59
C LYS A 10 1.41 -12.43 -27.82
N THR A 11 1.50 -11.18 -27.37
CA THR A 11 2.70 -10.38 -27.53
C THR A 11 3.69 -10.58 -26.39
N ILE A 12 3.24 -11.08 -25.23
CA ILE A 12 4.10 -11.39 -24.08
C ILE A 12 5.22 -12.36 -24.49
N GLY A 13 6.45 -12.05 -24.09
CA GLY A 13 7.68 -12.77 -24.40
C GLY A 13 8.21 -12.56 -25.83
N ASN A 14 7.58 -11.70 -26.64
CA ASN A 14 7.97 -11.49 -28.04
C ASN A 14 8.44 -10.06 -28.29
N LEU A 15 9.36 -9.92 -29.24
CA LEU A 15 9.69 -8.64 -29.86
C LEU A 15 8.47 -8.13 -30.63
N LEU A 16 8.19 -6.84 -30.49
CA LEU A 16 7.08 -6.16 -31.13
C LEU A 16 7.51 -5.67 -32.50
N GLU A 17 6.84 -6.15 -33.55
CA GLU A 17 7.09 -5.75 -34.93
C GLU A 17 6.90 -4.24 -35.11
N THR A 18 7.94 -3.54 -35.58
CA THR A 18 7.98 -2.07 -35.67
C THR A 18 6.85 -1.50 -36.52
N ASP A 19 6.48 -2.16 -37.62
CA ASP A 19 5.40 -1.69 -38.50
C ASP A 19 4.01 -1.82 -37.86
N GLU A 20 3.80 -2.85 -37.03
CA GLU A 20 2.52 -3.14 -36.38
C GLU A 20 2.31 -2.28 -35.13
N PHE A 21 3.39 -2.08 -34.36
CA PHE A 21 3.42 -1.34 -33.10
C PHE A 21 4.11 0.01 -33.23
N ARG A 22 4.11 0.60 -34.44
CA ARG A 22 4.81 1.85 -34.74
C ARG A 22 4.54 2.96 -33.73
N ASP A 23 3.33 3.02 -33.20
CA ASP A 23 2.97 4.02 -32.21
C ASP A 23 3.75 3.89 -30.90
N LEU A 24 4.06 2.67 -30.45
CA LEU A 24 4.92 2.44 -29.31
C LEU A 24 6.35 2.91 -29.59
N TYR A 25 6.86 2.60 -30.78
CA TYR A 25 8.21 3.02 -31.20
C TYR A 25 8.30 4.55 -31.32
N ASP A 26 7.32 5.20 -31.95
CA ASP A 26 7.25 6.65 -32.07
C ASP A 26 7.19 7.29 -30.66
N THR A 27 6.37 6.76 -29.74
CA THR A 27 6.29 7.28 -28.36
C THR A 27 7.60 7.10 -27.59
N VAL A 28 8.24 5.94 -27.67
CA VAL A 28 9.46 5.65 -26.90
C VAL A 28 10.67 6.37 -27.48
N TRP A 29 10.84 6.38 -28.80
CA TRP A 29 12.05 6.86 -29.46
C TRP A 29 11.96 8.30 -29.96
N GLU A 30 10.81 8.74 -30.48
CA GLU A 30 10.65 10.11 -30.98
C GLU A 30 10.20 11.08 -29.89
N LEU A 31 9.27 10.66 -29.03
CA LEU A 31 8.78 11.49 -27.91
C LEU A 31 9.63 11.32 -26.65
N GLY A 32 10.28 10.17 -26.48
CA GLY A 32 11.14 9.88 -25.33
C GLY A 32 10.37 9.42 -24.09
N ASP A 33 9.07 9.13 -24.20
CA ASP A 33 8.23 8.77 -23.07
C ASP A 33 8.46 7.30 -22.68
N ARG A 34 8.68 7.08 -21.38
CA ARG A 34 8.91 5.73 -20.81
C ARG A 34 7.71 5.18 -20.05
N TYR A 35 6.71 6.01 -19.78
CA TYR A 35 5.48 5.61 -19.12
C TYR A 35 4.34 6.48 -19.66
N PHE A 36 3.29 5.85 -20.18
CA PHE A 36 2.21 6.56 -20.86
C PHE A 36 0.93 5.73 -20.91
N VAL A 37 -0.17 6.41 -21.24
CA VAL A 37 -1.44 5.74 -21.61
C VAL A 37 -1.53 5.52 -23.10
N ARG A 38 -2.04 4.35 -23.49
CA ARG A 38 -2.23 3.96 -24.88
C ARG A 38 -3.66 3.50 -25.10
N GLN A 39 -4.29 3.99 -26.17
CA GLN A 39 -5.62 3.55 -26.58
C GLN A 39 -5.52 2.61 -27.79
N ASP A 40 -6.08 1.40 -27.65
CA ASP A 40 -6.06 0.37 -28.69
C ASP A 40 -7.20 0.51 -29.73
N LEU A 41 -7.22 -0.40 -30.71
CA LEU A 41 -8.26 -0.52 -31.74
C LEU A 41 -9.66 -0.79 -31.20
N SER A 42 -9.75 -1.47 -30.07
CA SER A 42 -10.99 -1.77 -29.37
C SER A 42 -11.48 -0.59 -28.53
N GLY A 43 -10.69 0.49 -28.43
CA GLY A 43 -11.00 1.66 -27.64
C GLY A 43 -10.60 1.52 -26.17
N ARG A 44 -9.92 0.43 -25.78
CA ARG A 44 -9.40 0.25 -24.43
C ARG A 44 -8.17 1.13 -24.22
N VAL A 45 -8.11 1.76 -23.07
CA VAL A 45 -7.00 2.58 -22.62
C VAL A 45 -6.25 1.79 -21.55
N ASP A 46 -4.97 1.53 -21.81
CA ASP A 46 -4.11 0.74 -20.94
C ASP A 46 -2.83 1.54 -20.63
N PHE A 47 -2.17 1.19 -19.53
CA PHE A 47 -0.88 1.75 -19.16
C PHE A 47 0.25 0.97 -19.83
N VAL A 48 1.29 1.69 -20.25
CA VAL A 48 2.52 1.12 -20.80
C VAL A 48 3.70 1.70 -20.03
N ILE A 49 4.57 0.83 -19.52
CA ILE A 49 5.83 1.19 -18.85
C ILE A 49 6.97 0.50 -19.60
N VAL A 50 8.00 1.26 -19.95
CA VAL A 50 9.13 0.79 -20.77
C VAL A 50 10.43 0.91 -19.98
N PHE A 51 10.99 -0.24 -19.61
CA PHE A 51 12.29 -0.37 -18.95
C PHE A 51 13.44 -0.25 -19.94
N GLN A 52 14.64 0.05 -19.43
CA GLN A 52 15.86 0.09 -20.25
C GLN A 52 16.25 -1.30 -20.73
N ASP A 53 16.06 -2.31 -19.89
CA ASP A 53 16.29 -3.71 -20.24
C ASP A 53 15.44 -4.63 -19.33
N ILE A 54 15.52 -5.94 -19.58
CA ILE A 54 14.79 -6.96 -18.83
C ILE A 54 15.35 -7.11 -17.39
N GLU A 55 16.63 -6.79 -17.16
CA GLU A 55 17.22 -6.86 -15.82
C GLU A 55 16.66 -5.77 -14.91
N ASP A 56 16.49 -4.56 -15.42
CA ASP A 56 15.89 -3.42 -14.72
C ASP A 56 14.43 -3.71 -14.35
N PHE A 57 13.68 -4.38 -15.23
CA PHE A 57 12.36 -4.92 -14.88
C PHE A 57 12.47 -5.93 -13.74
N SER A 58 13.39 -6.90 -13.84
CA SER A 58 13.54 -7.97 -12.84
C SER A 58 13.93 -7.44 -11.44
N ARG A 59 14.69 -6.35 -11.38
CA ARG A 59 15.02 -5.62 -10.14
C ARG A 59 13.83 -4.82 -9.60
N SER A 60 12.90 -4.45 -10.48
CA SER A 60 11.73 -3.62 -10.20
C SER A 60 10.42 -4.42 -10.19
N SER A 61 10.48 -5.76 -10.18
CA SER A 61 9.29 -6.62 -10.13
C SER A 61 9.31 -7.56 -8.90
N SER A 62 8.80 -7.07 -7.77
CA SER A 62 8.26 -7.91 -6.70
C SER A 62 6.81 -7.50 -6.43
N SER A 63 5.96 -7.95 -7.35
CA SER A 63 4.59 -8.46 -7.13
C SER A 63 3.50 -7.60 -6.50
N GLN A 64 3.63 -6.27 -6.36
CA GLN A 64 2.46 -5.40 -6.09
C GLN A 64 2.55 -4.04 -6.80
N VAL A 65 1.48 -3.69 -7.53
CA VAL A 65 1.32 -2.42 -8.21
C VAL A 65 0.20 -1.61 -7.57
N MET A 66 0.50 -0.37 -7.20
CA MET A 66 -0.45 0.57 -6.61
C MET A 66 -0.69 1.74 -7.58
N LEU A 67 -1.95 2.09 -7.81
CA LEU A 67 -2.31 3.32 -8.50
C LEU A 67 -2.67 4.38 -7.47
N ASP A 68 -1.91 5.46 -7.43
CA ASP A 68 -2.24 6.67 -6.66
C ASP A 68 -2.68 7.78 -7.60
N TYR A 69 -3.53 8.69 -7.14
CA TYR A 69 -3.97 9.85 -7.91
C TYR A 69 -3.52 11.13 -7.24
N LYS A 70 -3.00 12.06 -8.04
CA LYS A 70 -2.59 13.38 -7.58
C LYS A 70 -3.09 14.45 -8.52
N THR A 71 -3.51 15.58 -7.98
CA THR A 71 -3.83 16.77 -8.77
C THR A 71 -2.80 17.85 -8.49
N TYR A 72 -2.20 18.40 -9.53
CA TYR A 72 -1.30 19.54 -9.38
C TYR A 72 -1.56 20.56 -10.48
N LYS A 73 -1.98 21.76 -10.07
CA LYS A 73 -2.41 22.85 -10.98
C LYS A 73 -3.48 22.36 -11.95
N ASP A 74 -3.20 22.45 -13.24
CA ASP A 74 -4.05 22.04 -14.36
C ASP A 74 -3.80 20.60 -14.81
N HIS A 75 -3.14 19.77 -14.00
CA HIS A 75 -2.84 18.38 -14.35
C HIS A 75 -3.41 17.40 -13.30
N PHE A 76 -3.99 16.31 -13.79
CA PHE A 76 -4.17 15.06 -13.05
C PHE A 76 -2.94 14.18 -13.26
N TYR A 77 -2.55 13.44 -12.25
CA TYR A 77 -1.51 12.43 -12.33
C TYR A 77 -2.06 11.12 -11.78
N ILE A 78 -1.82 10.04 -12.50
CA ILE A 78 -1.92 8.69 -11.95
C ILE A 78 -0.50 8.19 -11.77
N VAL A 79 -0.11 7.87 -10.55
CA VAL A 79 1.20 7.33 -10.24
C VAL A 79 1.10 5.84 -10.06
N ILE A 80 1.78 5.08 -10.92
CA ILE A 80 1.90 3.64 -10.80
C ILE A 80 3.10 3.35 -9.91
N TRP A 81 2.90 2.82 -8.72
CA TRP A 81 3.95 2.48 -7.78
C TRP A 81 4.25 0.99 -7.87
N THR A 82 5.52 0.66 -8.07
CA THR A 82 6.05 -0.70 -7.95
C THR A 82 6.72 -0.83 -6.58
N LEU A 83 6.21 -1.76 -5.76
CA LEU A 83 6.58 -1.90 -4.35
C LEU A 83 7.76 -2.87 -4.18
N THR A 84 8.86 -2.57 -4.85
CA THR A 84 10.06 -3.45 -4.87
C THR A 84 11.06 -3.19 -3.78
N ASP A 85 11.20 -1.93 -3.40
CA ASP A 85 11.89 -1.53 -2.19
C ASP A 85 10.89 -0.80 -1.30
N PRO A 86 10.49 -1.38 -0.16
CA PRO A 86 9.65 -0.69 0.80
C PRO A 86 10.24 0.66 1.23
N GLU A 87 11.56 0.80 1.35
CA GLU A 87 12.16 2.06 1.76
C GLU A 87 12.20 3.10 0.62
N ASN A 88 12.12 2.68 -0.65
CA ASN A 88 12.15 3.56 -1.83
C ASN A 88 11.25 3.02 -2.97
N PRO A 89 9.91 3.13 -2.86
CA PRO A 89 9.03 2.64 -3.90
C PRO A 89 9.26 3.41 -5.20
N LEU A 90 9.35 2.69 -6.32
CA LEU A 90 9.55 3.30 -7.63
C LEU A 90 8.18 3.69 -8.22
N GLY A 91 7.98 4.98 -8.46
CA GLY A 91 6.73 5.55 -8.98
C GLY A 91 6.85 6.00 -10.44
N PHE A 92 5.84 5.69 -11.25
CA PHE A 92 5.71 6.09 -12.65
C PHE A 92 4.52 7.05 -12.80
N PRO A 93 4.74 8.38 -12.75
CA PRO A 93 3.68 9.37 -12.76
C PRO A 93 3.20 9.68 -14.19
N ILE A 94 1.95 9.33 -14.51
CA ILE A 94 1.33 9.58 -15.81
C ILE A 94 0.39 10.79 -15.71
N GLY A 95 0.74 11.86 -16.42
CA GLY A 95 0.02 13.14 -16.38
C GLY A 95 -1.10 13.25 -17.43
N PHE A 96 -2.17 13.97 -17.06
CA PHE A 96 -3.30 14.33 -17.91
C PHE A 96 -3.64 15.81 -17.68
N ASN A 97 -3.55 16.63 -18.72
CA ASN A 97 -3.90 18.03 -18.70
C ASN A 97 -5.42 18.22 -18.68
N ARG A 98 -5.90 18.87 -17.62
CA ARG A 98 -7.32 19.17 -17.37
C ARG A 98 -7.94 20.10 -18.40
N ASN A 99 -7.11 20.94 -19.01
CA ASN A 99 -7.54 21.86 -20.05
C ASN A 99 -7.56 21.21 -21.44
N ASN A 100 -7.06 19.98 -21.58
CA ASN A 100 -7.11 19.21 -22.82
C ASN A 100 -8.30 18.24 -22.79
N PRO A 101 -9.40 18.51 -23.53
CA PRO A 101 -10.58 17.65 -23.53
C PRO A 101 -10.28 16.21 -23.95
N MET A 102 -9.29 16.01 -24.84
CA MET A 102 -8.92 14.67 -25.30
C MET A 102 -8.20 13.86 -24.21
N GLU A 103 -7.42 14.50 -23.35
CA GLU A 103 -6.74 13.81 -22.25
C GLU A 103 -7.72 13.48 -21.12
N ILE A 104 -8.68 14.38 -20.86
CA ILE A 104 -9.77 14.11 -19.92
C ILE A 104 -10.68 12.99 -20.42
N GLU A 105 -11.01 12.95 -21.72
CA GLU A 105 -11.78 11.84 -22.31
C GLU A 105 -11.02 10.52 -22.17
N LYS A 106 -9.72 10.49 -22.48
CA LYS A 106 -8.88 9.29 -22.26
C LYS A 106 -8.83 8.86 -20.80
N LEU A 107 -8.68 9.79 -19.87
CA LEU A 107 -8.68 9.51 -18.44
C LEU A 107 -10.03 8.93 -17.99
N HIS A 108 -11.13 9.50 -18.49
CA HIS A 108 -12.47 8.98 -18.21
C HIS A 108 -12.65 7.56 -18.76
N ASP A 109 -12.22 7.30 -20.00
CA ASP A 109 -12.31 5.97 -20.62
C ASP A 109 -11.50 4.94 -19.82
N LEU A 110 -10.27 5.30 -19.43
CA LEU A 110 -9.40 4.48 -18.58
C LEU A 110 -10.08 4.10 -17.26
N LEU A 111 -10.66 5.07 -16.54
CA LEU A 111 -11.32 4.83 -15.25
C LEU A 111 -12.69 4.13 -15.38
N SER A 112 -13.31 4.18 -16.56
CA SER A 112 -14.62 3.56 -16.80
C SER A 112 -14.52 2.05 -17.07
N GLN A 113 -13.32 1.53 -17.33
CA GLN A 113 -13.09 0.11 -17.57
C GLN A 113 -13.25 -0.71 -16.29
N GLU A 114 -13.71 -1.96 -16.42
CA GLU A 114 -13.83 -2.89 -15.29
C GLU A 114 -12.47 -3.20 -14.66
N GLN A 115 -11.44 -3.29 -15.51
CA GLN A 115 -10.03 -3.45 -15.16
C GLN A 115 -9.17 -2.62 -16.12
N ILE A 116 -8.01 -2.16 -15.64
CA ILE A 116 -6.98 -1.52 -16.46
C ILE A 116 -5.84 -2.51 -16.65
N TRP A 117 -5.32 -2.64 -17.86
CA TRP A 117 -4.08 -3.38 -18.06
C TRP A 117 -2.86 -2.48 -17.91
N ILE A 118 -1.82 -3.02 -17.27
CA ILE A 118 -0.50 -2.42 -17.17
C ILE A 118 0.45 -3.33 -17.94
N HIS A 119 1.01 -2.82 -19.03
CA HIS A 119 1.92 -3.54 -19.91
C HIS A 119 3.36 -3.11 -19.64
N TYR A 120 4.23 -4.09 -19.40
CA TYR A 120 5.64 -3.88 -19.15
C TYR A 120 6.45 -4.27 -20.37
N LEU A 121 7.13 -3.28 -20.96
CA LEU A 121 8.03 -3.45 -22.08
C LEU A 121 9.47 -3.23 -21.62
N ALA A 122 10.43 -3.77 -22.36
CA ALA A 122 11.84 -3.38 -22.26
C ALA A 122 12.38 -3.06 -23.65
N THR A 123 13.48 -2.32 -23.68
CA THR A 123 14.27 -2.16 -24.91
C THR A 123 15.32 -3.26 -25.02
N GLU A 124 15.42 -3.89 -26.19
CA GLU A 124 16.40 -4.93 -26.53
C GLU A 124 16.92 -4.63 -27.94
N ASP A 125 18.21 -4.26 -28.06
CA ASP A 125 18.87 -3.94 -29.34
C ASP A 125 18.06 -3.01 -30.29
N GLU A 126 17.52 -1.91 -29.73
CA GLU A 126 16.65 -0.90 -30.41
C GLU A 126 15.19 -1.34 -30.65
N ASP A 127 14.86 -2.60 -30.41
CA ASP A 127 13.50 -3.14 -30.47
C ASP A 127 12.81 -3.10 -29.09
N LEU A 128 11.48 -3.23 -29.11
CA LEU A 128 10.66 -3.34 -27.90
C LEU A 128 10.24 -4.79 -27.69
N ILE A 129 10.56 -5.35 -26.53
CA ILE A 129 10.04 -6.66 -26.08
C ILE A 129 8.90 -6.45 -25.09
N HIS A 130 7.80 -7.19 -25.25
CA HIS A 130 6.74 -7.21 -24.25
C HIS A 130 7.03 -8.28 -23.20
N ILE A 131 7.34 -7.84 -21.97
CA ILE A 131 7.81 -8.73 -20.91
C ILE A 131 6.63 -9.39 -20.20
N TYR A 132 5.67 -8.58 -19.76
CA TYR A 132 4.60 -9.02 -18.86
C TYR A 132 3.43 -8.02 -18.90
N SER A 133 2.25 -8.49 -18.50
CA SER A 133 1.07 -7.65 -18.30
C SER A 133 0.35 -8.06 -17.03
N GLU A 134 -0.17 -7.09 -16.29
CA GLU A 134 -1.06 -7.35 -15.16
C GLU A 134 -2.33 -6.50 -15.24
N ALA A 135 -3.40 -7.00 -14.62
CA ALA A 135 -4.67 -6.32 -14.57
C ALA A 135 -4.86 -5.66 -13.20
N TYR A 136 -5.08 -4.35 -13.21
CA TYR A 136 -5.46 -3.59 -12.03
C TYR A 136 -6.99 -3.43 -11.98
N LEU A 137 -7.57 -3.91 -10.88
CA LEU A 137 -9.01 -3.82 -10.61
C LEU A 137 -9.28 -2.70 -9.61
N PHE A 138 -9.95 -1.63 -10.05
CA PHE A 138 -10.33 -0.56 -9.13
C PHE A 138 -11.22 -1.08 -7.99
N PRO A 139 -11.01 -0.60 -6.76
CA PRO A 139 -11.98 -0.76 -5.68
C PRO A 139 -13.34 -0.16 -6.07
N SER A 140 -14.42 -0.84 -5.67
CA SER A 140 -15.81 -0.49 -6.03
C SER A 140 -16.24 0.91 -5.57
N ASN A 141 -15.61 1.45 -4.52
CA ASN A 141 -15.86 2.78 -3.96
C ASN A 141 -14.94 3.88 -4.53
N GLU A 142 -13.70 3.54 -4.91
CA GLU A 142 -12.72 4.53 -5.38
C GLU A 142 -12.98 5.00 -6.82
N ARG A 143 -13.44 4.11 -7.70
CA ARG A 143 -13.74 4.47 -9.10
C ARG A 143 -14.72 5.63 -9.21
N GLY A 144 -15.78 5.60 -8.41
CA GLY A 144 -16.77 6.68 -8.35
C GLY A 144 -16.15 8.00 -7.88
N ALA A 145 -15.37 7.96 -6.80
CA ALA A 145 -14.69 9.14 -6.27
C ALA A 145 -13.71 9.77 -7.28
N TRP A 146 -12.96 8.94 -8.03
CA TRP A 146 -12.03 9.45 -9.05
C TRP A 146 -12.79 10.06 -10.24
N LEU A 147 -13.87 9.41 -10.69
CA LEU A 147 -14.73 9.93 -11.77
C LEU A 147 -15.43 11.24 -11.40
N ASP A 148 -15.83 11.40 -10.13
CA ASP A 148 -16.43 12.63 -9.64
C ASP A 148 -15.42 13.77 -9.61
N LYS A 149 -14.17 13.51 -9.20
CA LYS A 149 -13.08 14.50 -9.20
C LYS A 149 -12.71 15.02 -10.59
N ILE A 150 -12.79 14.19 -11.63
CA ILE A 150 -12.58 14.64 -13.02
C ILE A 150 -13.60 15.73 -13.40
N LYS A 151 -14.81 15.67 -12.85
CA LYS A 151 -15.91 16.59 -13.15
C LYS A 151 -15.90 17.83 -12.26
N GLU A 152 -15.09 17.86 -11.20
CA GLU A 152 -14.99 19.03 -10.33
C GLU A 152 -14.39 20.23 -11.08
N PRO A 153 -15.00 21.43 -10.99
CA PRO A 153 -14.44 22.62 -11.62
C PRO A 153 -13.06 22.95 -11.02
N LEU A 154 -12.19 23.55 -11.83
CA LEU A 154 -10.91 24.12 -11.38
C LEU A 154 -11.19 25.25 -10.37
N SER A 155 -11.37 24.93 -9.09
CA SER A 155 -11.25 25.93 -8.04
C SER A 155 -9.78 26.32 -7.96
N GLY A 156 -9.49 27.62 -8.03
CA GLY A 156 -8.13 28.15 -7.90
C GLY A 156 -7.54 28.01 -6.50
N GLU A 157 -8.07 27.11 -5.68
CA GLU A 157 -7.58 26.80 -4.36
C GLU A 157 -6.51 25.72 -4.49
N GLN A 158 -5.28 26.11 -4.18
CA GLN A 158 -4.25 25.17 -3.77
C GLN A 158 -4.81 24.42 -2.56
N LEU A 159 -5.11 23.15 -2.76
CA LEU A 159 -5.34 22.18 -1.69
C LEU A 159 -4.29 21.12 -1.98
N GLU A 160 -3.15 21.29 -1.31
CA GLU A 160 -2.72 20.39 -0.22
C GLU A 160 -2.54 18.98 -0.77
N ASP A 161 -1.37 18.38 -0.51
CA ASP A 161 -1.27 16.93 -0.47
C ASP A 161 -2.57 16.40 0.11
N ILE A 162 -3.11 15.32 -0.45
CA ILE A 162 -4.13 14.59 0.29
C ILE A 162 -3.41 14.11 1.53
N ASP A 163 -3.38 14.98 2.54
CA ASP A 163 -3.45 14.61 3.92
C ASP A 163 -4.69 13.73 3.90
N SER A 164 -4.44 12.42 3.88
CA SER A 164 -5.29 11.49 4.59
C SER A 164 -5.52 12.16 5.93
N SER A 165 -6.56 13.00 6.03
CA SER A 165 -6.88 13.69 7.26
C SER A 165 -7.06 12.55 8.22
N ILE A 166 -6.05 12.36 9.09
CA ILE A 166 -5.96 11.19 9.93
C ILE A 166 -7.24 11.23 10.73
N LEU A 167 -8.16 10.32 10.40
CA LEU A 167 -9.45 10.31 11.04
C LEU A 167 -9.17 9.92 12.48
N THR A 168 -9.51 10.79 13.41
CA THR A 168 -9.26 10.51 14.80
C THR A 168 -10.56 10.10 15.46
N LYS A 169 -10.55 8.97 16.17
CA LYS A 169 -11.65 8.57 17.05
C LYS A 169 -11.11 8.17 18.41
N GLY A 170 -11.91 8.33 19.46
CA GLY A 170 -11.54 7.79 20.76
C GLY A 170 -11.58 6.26 20.76
N ALA A 171 -10.54 5.61 21.30
CA ALA A 171 -10.52 4.15 21.45
C ALA A 171 -11.69 3.62 22.30
N TYR A 172 -12.34 4.47 23.12
CA TYR A 172 -13.49 4.09 23.93
C TYR A 172 -14.71 3.71 23.08
N GLN A 173 -14.71 4.06 21.79
CA GLN A 173 -15.77 3.70 20.84
C GLN A 173 -15.61 2.29 20.27
N LEU A 174 -14.46 1.63 20.46
CA LEU A 174 -14.25 0.25 20.05
C LEU A 174 -15.21 -0.68 20.78
N THR A 175 -15.67 -1.76 20.15
CA THR A 175 -16.53 -2.75 20.82
C THR A 175 -15.71 -3.69 21.68
N GLU A 176 -16.31 -4.30 22.72
CA GLU A 176 -15.60 -5.32 23.52
C GLU A 176 -15.16 -6.50 22.65
N ALA A 177 -15.99 -6.87 21.66
CA ALA A 177 -15.67 -7.91 20.70
C ALA A 177 -14.40 -7.62 19.91
N GLN A 178 -14.14 -6.36 19.53
CA GLN A 178 -12.90 -5.94 18.86
C GLN A 178 -11.68 -5.95 19.81
N LEU A 179 -11.88 -5.54 21.07
CA LEU A 179 -10.80 -5.46 22.05
C LEU A 179 -10.33 -6.83 22.55
N LEU A 180 -11.19 -7.84 22.49
CA LEU A 180 -10.94 -9.21 22.96
C LEU A 180 -10.50 -10.18 21.85
N GLN A 181 -10.18 -9.68 20.65
CA GLN A 181 -9.76 -10.54 19.54
C GLN A 181 -8.34 -11.06 19.73
N ASP A 182 -8.12 -12.30 19.30
CA ASP A 182 -6.79 -12.85 19.12
C ASP A 182 -6.09 -12.14 17.94
N GLY A 183 -4.77 -12.03 18.01
CA GLY A 183 -3.96 -11.40 16.99
C GLY A 183 -2.57 -12.00 16.85
N ILE A 184 -1.85 -11.49 15.86
CA ILE A 184 -0.43 -11.81 15.64
C ILE A 184 0.40 -10.59 16.02
N GLY A 185 1.35 -10.80 16.92
CA GLY A 185 2.34 -9.83 17.38
C GLY A 185 3.70 -10.03 16.73
N TYR A 186 4.36 -8.93 16.38
CA TYR A 186 5.72 -8.91 15.84
C TYR A 186 6.62 -8.25 16.87
N LEU A 187 7.53 -9.03 17.46
CA LEU A 187 8.45 -8.57 18.50
C LEU A 187 9.72 -7.99 17.87
N LEU A 188 10.04 -6.76 18.25
CA LEU A 188 11.16 -5.97 17.75
C LEU A 188 12.13 -5.60 18.88
N ASP A 189 13.43 -5.65 18.61
CA ASP A 189 14.49 -5.10 19.46
C ASP A 189 14.55 -3.58 19.30
N TYR A 190 13.73 -2.88 20.09
CA TYR A 190 13.66 -1.42 20.07
C TYR A 190 14.94 -0.76 20.61
N SER A 191 15.65 -1.43 21.53
CA SER A 191 16.97 -0.95 21.99
C SER A 191 17.98 -0.84 20.85
N SER A 192 17.99 -1.82 19.93
CA SER A 192 18.83 -1.75 18.72
C SER A 192 18.44 -0.57 17.82
N LEU A 193 17.13 -0.36 17.58
CA LEU A 193 16.63 0.78 16.79
C LEU A 193 17.09 2.13 17.37
N VAL A 194 16.89 2.34 18.68
CA VAL A 194 17.28 3.58 19.37
C VAL A 194 18.79 3.81 19.31
N THR A 195 19.59 2.75 19.45
CA THR A 195 21.05 2.84 19.38
C THR A 195 21.53 3.29 17.99
N LYS A 196 20.85 2.85 16.93
CA LYS A 196 21.20 3.21 15.55
C LYS A 196 20.67 4.59 15.13
N HIS A 197 19.47 4.96 15.54
CA HIS A 197 18.72 6.08 14.97
C HIS A 197 18.32 7.18 15.97
N THR A 198 18.74 7.10 17.23
CA THR A 198 18.21 7.90 18.35
C THR A 198 16.75 7.55 18.67
N GLU A 199 16.21 8.08 19.77
CA GLU A 199 14.84 7.77 20.20
C GLU A 199 13.79 8.26 19.20
N ALA A 200 13.86 9.55 18.82
CA ALA A 200 12.93 10.12 17.84
C ALA A 200 13.02 9.42 16.46
N GLY A 201 14.24 9.07 16.01
CA GLY A 201 14.42 8.37 14.73
C GLY A 201 13.95 6.92 14.78
N ALA A 202 14.00 6.26 15.94
CA ALA A 202 13.44 4.92 16.12
C ALA A 202 11.90 4.95 16.06
N GLU A 203 11.27 5.94 16.70
CA GLU A 203 9.82 6.17 16.64
C GLU A 203 9.38 6.45 15.20
N GLU A 204 10.04 7.41 14.53
CA GLU A 204 9.75 7.77 13.14
C GLU A 204 9.86 6.55 12.21
N ARG A 205 10.90 5.73 12.36
CA ARG A 205 11.10 4.54 11.52
C ARG A 205 10.03 3.48 11.77
N LEU A 206 9.67 3.22 13.03
CA LEU A 206 8.61 2.28 13.36
C LEU A 206 7.27 2.76 12.79
N MET A 207 6.91 4.02 13.03
CA MET A 207 5.67 4.61 12.51
C MET A 207 5.62 4.62 10.99
N SER A 208 6.73 4.96 10.32
CA SER A 208 6.82 4.91 8.85
C SER A 208 6.62 3.50 8.32
N SER A 209 7.19 2.50 9.00
CA SER A 209 7.02 1.08 8.65
C SER A 209 5.55 0.64 8.82
N LEU A 210 4.89 1.08 9.88
CA LEU A 210 3.46 0.78 10.10
C LEU A 210 2.57 1.47 9.08
N LEU A 211 2.82 2.75 8.78
CA LEU A 211 2.10 3.48 7.76
C LEU A 211 2.26 2.82 6.39
N GLN A 212 3.49 2.41 6.05
CA GLN A 212 3.75 1.65 4.85
C GLN A 212 2.94 0.34 4.82
N ALA A 213 2.97 -0.46 5.88
CA ALA A 213 2.20 -1.70 5.94
C ALA A 213 0.70 -1.44 5.74
N LEU A 214 0.16 -0.40 6.37
CA LEU A 214 -1.24 0.02 6.17
C LEU A 214 -1.52 0.48 4.75
N THR A 215 -0.58 1.18 4.11
CA THR A 215 -0.66 1.54 2.68
C THR A 215 -0.69 0.29 1.81
N LEU A 216 0.12 -0.73 2.11
CA LEU A 216 0.09 -2.00 1.39
C LEU A 216 -1.25 -2.73 1.57
N VAL A 217 -1.84 -2.73 2.78
CA VAL A 217 -3.20 -3.27 3.01
C VAL A 217 -4.23 -2.50 2.20
N LYS A 218 -4.21 -1.16 2.27
CA LYS A 218 -5.14 -0.28 1.56
C LYS A 218 -5.14 -0.53 0.06
N ASN A 219 -3.99 -0.86 -0.49
CA ASN A 219 -3.79 -1.05 -1.92
C ASN A 219 -3.61 -2.52 -2.31
N HIS A 220 -3.89 -3.46 -1.38
CA HIS A 220 -3.69 -4.88 -1.61
C HIS A 220 -4.50 -5.37 -2.82
N PRO A 221 -4.00 -6.23 -3.73
CA PRO A 221 -4.74 -6.65 -4.93
C PRO A 221 -6.06 -7.33 -4.61
N ASN A 222 -6.14 -8.10 -3.51
CA ASN A 222 -7.38 -8.69 -3.02
C ASN A 222 -8.30 -7.64 -2.37
N PRO A 223 -9.52 -7.39 -2.90
CA PRO A 223 -10.49 -6.48 -2.30
C PRO A 223 -10.89 -6.87 -0.86
N ALA A 224 -10.93 -8.15 -0.53
CA ALA A 224 -11.29 -8.60 0.82
C ALA A 224 -10.26 -8.16 1.87
N VAL A 225 -8.98 -8.04 1.49
CA VAL A 225 -7.92 -7.52 2.36
C VAL A 225 -8.05 -5.99 2.49
N ARG A 226 -8.31 -5.28 1.38
CA ARG A 226 -8.52 -3.82 1.41
C ARG A 226 -9.73 -3.40 2.22
N GLU A 227 -10.81 -4.16 2.13
CA GLU A 227 -12.08 -3.89 2.83
C GLU A 227 -12.11 -4.52 4.23
N SER A 228 -11.03 -5.16 4.65
CA SER A 228 -10.93 -5.76 5.99
C SER A 228 -11.02 -4.70 7.09
N SER A 229 -11.24 -5.18 8.31
CA SER A 229 -11.17 -4.35 9.50
C SER A 229 -10.33 -5.03 10.57
N PHE A 230 -9.34 -4.30 11.08
CA PHE A 230 -8.46 -4.75 12.14
C PHE A 230 -7.94 -3.57 12.95
N LEU A 231 -7.38 -3.89 14.12
CA LEU A 231 -6.72 -2.98 15.03
C LEU A 231 -5.22 -3.25 15.02
N LEU A 232 -4.43 -2.19 14.97
CA LEU A 232 -3.02 -2.24 15.33
C LEU A 232 -2.85 -1.84 16.80
N TRP A 233 -2.11 -2.67 17.53
CA TRP A 233 -1.79 -2.43 18.93
C TRP A 233 -0.30 -2.33 19.12
N ILE A 234 0.11 -1.61 20.15
CA ILE A 234 1.51 -1.48 20.53
C ILE A 234 1.71 -1.79 22.01
N ARG A 235 2.79 -2.50 22.31
CA ARG A 235 3.26 -2.75 23.67
C ARG A 235 4.75 -2.49 23.73
N GLU A 236 5.19 -1.61 24.63
CA GLU A 236 6.60 -1.54 25.03
C GLU A 236 6.81 -2.37 26.30
N LYS A 237 7.84 -3.22 26.30
CA LYS A 237 8.27 -3.98 27.47
C LYS A 237 9.75 -3.71 27.73
N ARG A 238 10.09 -3.48 28.99
CA ARG A 238 11.47 -3.35 29.46
C ARG A 238 11.87 -4.61 30.19
N GLU A 239 12.91 -5.26 29.70
CA GLU A 239 13.47 -6.47 30.29
C GLU A 239 14.94 -6.26 30.64
N PHE A 240 15.44 -6.91 31.68
CA PHE A 240 16.87 -6.92 31.96
C PHE A 240 17.49 -8.17 31.36
N THR A 241 18.50 -7.97 30.52
CA THR A 241 19.29 -9.09 30.01
C THR A 241 20.05 -9.76 31.14
N GLN A 242 20.53 -10.99 30.92
CA GLN A 242 21.39 -11.70 31.87
C GLN A 242 22.67 -10.92 32.26
N LYS A 243 23.06 -9.93 31.45
CA LYS A 243 24.22 -9.05 31.70
C LYS A 243 23.86 -7.78 32.47
N GLY A 244 22.61 -7.62 32.92
CA GLY A 244 22.13 -6.47 33.67
C GLY A 244 21.87 -5.20 32.84
N SER A 245 21.89 -5.30 31.51
CA SER A 245 21.49 -4.19 30.63
C SER A 245 19.99 -4.23 30.37
N GLU A 246 19.34 -3.06 30.41
CA GLU A 246 17.93 -2.90 30.06
C GLU A 246 17.77 -3.02 28.53
N ALA A 247 16.93 -3.97 28.11
CA ALA A 247 16.48 -4.16 26.74
C ALA A 247 15.03 -3.65 26.65
N ARG A 248 14.79 -2.75 25.69
CA ARG A 248 13.46 -2.27 25.31
C ARG A 248 13.00 -3.11 24.14
N LEU A 249 11.87 -3.78 24.32
CA LEU A 249 11.20 -4.57 23.31
C LEU A 249 9.89 -3.88 22.95
N VAL A 250 9.59 -3.79 21.67
CA VAL A 250 8.29 -3.32 21.20
C VAL A 250 7.61 -4.46 20.48
N THR A 251 6.35 -4.71 20.82
CA THR A 251 5.50 -5.64 20.09
C THR A 251 4.39 -4.88 19.40
N VAL A 252 4.29 -5.06 18.09
CA VAL A 252 3.16 -4.55 17.29
C VAL A 252 2.21 -5.72 17.04
N PHE A 253 0.95 -5.60 17.46
CA PHE A 253 -0.06 -6.62 17.15
C PHE A 253 -1.03 -6.15 16.08
N MET A 254 -1.57 -7.10 15.33
CA MET A 254 -2.73 -6.93 14.46
C MET A 254 -3.83 -7.90 14.87
N SER A 255 -5.05 -7.39 15.11
CA SER A 255 -6.21 -8.19 15.49
C SER A 255 -7.50 -7.73 14.76
N PRO A 256 -8.29 -8.63 14.16
CA PRO A 256 -7.99 -10.05 14.02
C PRO A 256 -6.84 -10.25 13.01
N SER A 257 -6.26 -11.45 13.00
CA SER A 257 -5.31 -11.80 11.94
C SER A 257 -6.00 -11.81 10.57
N LEU A 258 -5.32 -11.30 9.54
CA LEU A 258 -5.77 -11.41 8.14
C LEU A 258 -5.41 -12.77 7.51
N GLN A 259 -4.83 -13.70 8.27
CA GLN A 259 -4.36 -14.99 7.75
C GLN A 259 -5.46 -15.74 7.00
N GLU A 260 -6.68 -15.80 7.52
CA GLU A 260 -7.79 -16.48 6.86
C GLU A 260 -8.14 -15.87 5.49
N LEU A 261 -8.04 -14.53 5.36
CA LEU A 261 -8.30 -13.82 4.11
C LEU A 261 -7.18 -14.01 3.08
N LEU A 262 -5.96 -14.30 3.53
CA LEU A 262 -4.79 -14.53 2.68
C LEU A 262 -4.72 -16.01 2.26
N ASP A 263 -5.06 -16.93 3.16
CA ASP A 263 -5.09 -18.37 2.91
C ASP A 263 -6.21 -18.77 1.93
N LEU A 264 -7.32 -18.03 1.90
CA LEU A 264 -8.45 -18.27 0.98
C LEU A 264 -8.13 -17.98 -0.50
N VAL A 265 -7.04 -17.26 -0.79
CA VAL A 265 -6.83 -16.63 -2.10
C VAL A 265 -5.97 -17.48 -3.02
N ASN A 266 -4.99 -18.27 -2.54
CA ASN A 266 -4.07 -18.98 -3.44
C ASN A 266 -3.51 -20.30 -2.90
N ASP A 267 -3.85 -21.40 -3.59
CA ASP A 267 -3.29 -22.76 -3.40
C ASP A 267 -1.87 -22.92 -4.01
N GLN A 268 -1.23 -21.85 -4.52
CA GLN A 268 0.03 -21.96 -5.28
C GLN A 268 1.16 -20.98 -4.92
N GLN A 269 0.91 -19.86 -4.24
CA GLN A 269 1.95 -19.00 -3.64
C GLN A 269 1.33 -18.31 -2.42
N ALA A 270 1.91 -18.50 -1.23
CA ALA A 270 1.46 -17.81 -0.03
C ALA A 270 1.79 -16.32 -0.16
N GLU A 271 0.78 -15.48 -0.42
CA GLU A 271 0.94 -14.03 -0.31
C GLU A 271 1.15 -13.70 1.18
N GLU A 272 2.31 -13.12 1.51
CA GLU A 272 2.60 -12.72 2.87
C GLU A 272 1.71 -11.54 3.28
N ASN A 273 1.24 -11.57 4.53
CA ASN A 273 0.50 -10.47 5.12
C ASN A 273 1.31 -9.17 4.98
N PRO A 274 0.72 -8.05 4.51
CA PRO A 274 1.46 -6.81 4.30
C PRO A 274 2.15 -6.24 5.55
N LEU A 275 1.61 -6.52 6.74
CA LEU A 275 2.26 -6.18 7.99
C LEU A 275 3.42 -7.12 8.30
N SER A 276 3.31 -8.40 7.95
CA SER A 276 4.43 -9.35 8.02
C SER A 276 5.56 -8.94 7.07
N SER A 277 5.28 -8.65 5.80
CA SER A 277 6.33 -8.36 4.81
C SER A 277 7.20 -7.17 5.25
N VAL A 278 6.59 -6.12 5.81
CA VAL A 278 7.33 -4.96 6.31
C VAL A 278 8.06 -5.28 7.61
N LEU A 279 7.37 -5.78 8.64
CA LEU A 279 7.97 -5.94 9.97
C LEU A 279 9.00 -7.08 10.03
N LEU A 280 8.82 -8.16 9.27
CA LEU A 280 9.79 -9.26 9.19
C LEU A 280 11.07 -8.85 8.45
N SER A 281 10.99 -7.86 7.54
CA SER A 281 12.16 -7.34 6.83
C SER A 281 13.04 -6.45 7.71
N MET A 282 12.53 -5.97 8.85
CA MET A 282 13.30 -5.14 9.76
C MET A 282 14.45 -5.95 10.39
N PRO A 283 15.70 -5.45 10.38
CA PRO A 283 16.83 -6.13 11.02
C PRO A 283 16.64 -6.38 12.52
N GLU A 284 15.76 -5.61 13.16
CA GLU A 284 15.44 -5.69 14.58
C GLU A 284 14.30 -6.67 14.90
N PHE A 285 13.73 -7.35 13.90
CA PHE A 285 12.74 -8.40 14.11
C PHE A 285 13.33 -9.59 14.87
N LEU A 286 12.60 -10.04 15.89
CA LEU A 286 13.00 -11.14 16.76
C LEU A 286 12.14 -12.39 16.53
N MET A 287 10.82 -12.27 16.65
CA MET A 287 9.88 -13.39 16.51
C MET A 287 8.43 -12.92 16.34
N THR A 288 7.56 -13.82 15.88
CA THR A 288 6.11 -13.66 15.91
C THR A 288 5.52 -14.31 17.17
N VAL A 289 4.42 -13.75 17.67
CA VAL A 289 3.70 -14.24 18.85
C VAL A 289 2.21 -14.23 18.57
N GLU A 290 1.52 -15.35 18.73
CA GLU A 290 0.06 -15.40 18.71
C GLU A 290 -0.47 -15.16 20.12
N ALA A 291 -1.22 -14.08 20.32
CA ALA A 291 -1.77 -13.73 21.62
C ALA A 291 -2.96 -12.77 21.50
N GLN A 292 -3.69 -12.59 22.60
CA GLN A 292 -4.64 -11.49 22.77
C GLN A 292 -3.89 -10.22 23.15
N PRO A 293 -3.89 -9.16 22.31
CA PRO A 293 -3.11 -7.95 22.58
C PRO A 293 -3.41 -7.34 23.95
N ILE A 294 -4.67 -7.37 24.38
CA ILE A 294 -5.09 -6.87 25.69
C ILE A 294 -4.46 -7.66 26.85
N GLN A 295 -4.36 -8.99 26.74
CA GLN A 295 -3.74 -9.81 27.80
C GLN A 295 -2.22 -9.63 27.85
N GLU A 296 -1.62 -9.12 26.77
CA GLU A 296 -0.22 -8.72 26.73
C GLU A 296 0.01 -7.29 27.25
N GLY A 297 -1.03 -6.54 27.60
CA GLY A 297 -0.89 -5.14 28.03
C GLY A 297 -0.64 -4.17 26.88
N ALA A 298 -1.03 -4.52 25.66
CA ALA A 298 -0.90 -3.64 24.50
C ALA A 298 -2.02 -2.58 24.46
N TYR A 299 -1.74 -1.42 23.87
CA TYR A 299 -2.72 -0.36 23.66
C TYR A 299 -3.10 -0.27 22.17
N PRO A 300 -4.39 -0.09 21.84
CA PRO A 300 -4.82 0.02 20.45
C PRO A 300 -4.46 1.43 19.95
N LEU A 301 -3.72 1.50 18.85
CA LEU A 301 -3.18 2.75 18.31
C LEU A 301 -3.90 3.20 17.03
N VAL A 302 -4.22 2.25 16.16
CA VAL A 302 -4.84 2.50 14.86
C VAL A 302 -5.94 1.48 14.63
N GLU A 303 -7.06 1.95 14.10
CA GLU A 303 -8.06 1.10 13.45
C GLU A 303 -7.92 1.26 11.94
N TYR A 304 -7.86 0.13 11.25
CA TYR A 304 -8.08 0.07 9.82
C TYR A 304 -9.52 -0.42 9.58
N ALA A 305 -10.30 0.32 8.81
CA ALA A 305 -11.67 -0.05 8.50
C ALA A 305 -12.06 0.40 7.09
N GLY A 306 -12.26 -0.56 6.18
CA GLY A 306 -12.86 -0.28 4.87
C GLY A 306 -12.05 0.66 3.96
N GLY A 307 -10.71 0.66 4.08
CA GLY A 307 -9.82 1.55 3.32
C GLY A 307 -9.35 2.78 4.09
N ASP A 308 -9.94 3.06 5.24
CA ASP A 308 -9.60 4.21 6.07
C ASP A 308 -8.67 3.82 7.22
N ILE A 309 -7.66 4.69 7.45
CA ILE A 309 -6.74 4.61 8.58
C ILE A 309 -7.22 5.61 9.62
N ILE A 310 -7.61 5.10 10.79
CA ILE A 310 -8.20 5.88 11.87
C ILE A 310 -7.26 5.82 13.08
N GLN A 311 -6.72 6.97 13.49
CA GLN A 311 -5.95 7.06 14.72
C GLN A 311 -6.87 6.97 15.95
N LEU A 312 -6.44 6.18 16.92
CA LEU A 312 -7.16 5.97 18.16
C LEU A 312 -6.59 6.84 19.28
N GLU A 313 -7.43 7.73 19.81
CA GLU A 313 -7.08 8.51 20.99
C GLU A 313 -7.26 7.68 22.26
N LEU A 314 -6.18 7.61 23.05
CA LEU A 314 -6.16 7.00 24.36
C LEU A 314 -6.48 8.07 25.41
N ASN A 315 -7.49 7.82 26.24
CA ASN A 315 -7.87 8.68 27.35
C ASN A 315 -8.13 7.83 28.62
N GLU A 316 -8.41 8.47 29.74
CA GLU A 316 -8.67 7.77 31.02
C GLU A 316 -9.79 6.73 30.90
N GLN A 317 -10.86 7.02 30.14
CA GLN A 317 -11.98 6.09 29.94
C GLN A 317 -11.54 4.83 29.17
N VAL A 318 -10.64 4.97 28.20
CA VAL A 318 -10.06 3.83 27.48
C VAL A 318 -9.26 2.97 28.45
N GLN A 319 -8.45 3.59 29.30
CA GLN A 319 -7.62 2.88 30.27
C GLN A 319 -8.47 2.13 31.30
N GLU A 320 -9.51 2.76 31.85
CA GLU A 320 -10.47 2.10 32.75
C GLU A 320 -11.10 0.89 32.07
N ARG A 321 -11.54 1.04 30.82
CA ARG A 321 -12.16 -0.05 30.07
C ARG A 321 -11.20 -1.19 29.73
N LEU A 322 -9.96 -0.88 29.33
CA LEU A 322 -8.93 -1.90 29.12
C LEU A 322 -8.62 -2.63 30.43
N SER A 323 -8.58 -1.91 31.55
CA SER A 323 -8.40 -2.48 32.88
C SER A 323 -9.56 -3.41 33.29
N GLU A 324 -10.80 -3.09 32.94
CA GLU A 324 -11.96 -3.95 33.21
C GLU A 324 -11.97 -5.23 32.37
N LEU A 325 -11.52 -5.14 31.11
CA LEU A 325 -11.48 -6.26 30.16
C LEU A 325 -10.23 -7.15 30.34
N TYR A 326 -9.23 -6.70 31.09
CA TYR A 326 -8.04 -7.47 31.41
C TYR A 326 -8.32 -8.52 32.49
N VAL A 327 -8.04 -9.80 32.22
CA VAL A 327 -8.48 -10.92 33.08
C VAL A 327 -7.31 -11.72 33.69
N TRP A 328 -6.08 -11.53 33.22
CA TRP A 328 -4.95 -12.42 33.57
C TRP A 328 -3.79 -11.76 34.31
N GLY A 329 -3.35 -12.36 35.42
CA GLY A 329 -2.15 -11.95 36.15
C GLY A 329 -2.42 -10.98 37.31
N ASP A 330 -1.48 -10.92 38.26
CA ASP A 330 -1.63 -10.12 39.49
C ASP A 330 -1.27 -8.64 39.30
N ASP A 331 -0.64 -8.26 38.18
CA ASP A 331 -0.23 -6.89 37.86
C ASP A 331 -0.94 -6.43 36.58
N ASN A 332 -2.06 -5.70 36.74
CA ASN A 332 -2.82 -5.18 35.62
C ASN A 332 -2.08 -3.98 35.00
N PRO A 333 -1.60 -4.08 33.75
CA PRO A 333 -0.79 -3.03 33.12
C PRO A 333 -1.59 -1.75 32.82
N TYR A 334 -2.92 -1.80 32.91
CA TYR A 334 -3.83 -0.69 32.70
C TYR A 334 -4.30 -0.04 34.01
N ALA A 335 -4.04 -0.65 35.17
CA ALA A 335 -4.45 -0.07 36.44
C ALA A 335 -3.76 1.28 36.66
N ASN A 336 -4.54 2.32 36.97
CA ASN A 336 -4.01 3.65 37.30
C ASN A 336 -2.97 3.53 38.43
N LYS A 337 -1.72 3.92 38.15
CA LYS A 337 -0.65 4.06 39.15
C LYS A 337 -0.61 5.48 39.71
#